data_AF-A0A6B3FGN1-F1
#
_entry.id   AF-A0A6B3FGN1-F1
#
_cell.length_a   1.000
_cell.length_b   1.000
_cell.length_c   1.000
_cell.angle_alpha   90.00
_cell.angle_beta   90.00
_cell.angle_gamma   90.00
#
_symmetry.space_group_name_H-M   'P 1'
#
loop_
_entity.id
_entity.type
_entity.pdbx_description
1 polymer ?
#
loop_
_entity_poly.entity_id
_entity_poly.type
_entity_poly.pdbx_seq_one_letter_code
_entity_poly.pdbx_strand_id
1 'polypeptide(L)'
;LPVAPDGMRTFAPYLAAFAVVGIVYGSLACLALARTGAKGDLKRLIAYSSVGHMGFVLLGIATMTPTGVNGALFANIAHGLITGLLFFLVGAIKDRYGTADLDTLAGAT
;
A
#
# COMPACT_ATOMS: atom_id res chain seq x y z
N LEU A 1 15.41 -5.69 -14.86
CA LEU A 1 15.12 -6.91 -15.63
C LEU A 1 16.22 -7.36 -16.61
N PRO A 2 17.16 -6.53 -17.12
CA PRO A 2 18.19 -7.02 -18.05
C PRO A 2 19.47 -7.57 -17.38
N VAL A 3 19.65 -7.38 -16.06
CA VAL A 3 20.92 -7.71 -15.38
C VAL A 3 21.06 -9.20 -15.01
N ALA A 4 19.96 -9.94 -14.85
CA ALA A 4 19.96 -11.37 -14.52
C ALA A 4 18.65 -12.07 -14.93
N PRO A 5 18.45 -12.37 -16.24
CA PRO A 5 17.19 -12.90 -16.76
C PRO A 5 16.87 -14.31 -16.26
N ASP A 6 17.86 -15.19 -16.14
CA ASP A 6 17.65 -16.57 -15.69
C ASP A 6 17.38 -16.65 -14.19
N GLY A 7 18.06 -15.83 -13.38
CA GLY A 7 17.76 -15.70 -11.95
C GLY A 7 16.31 -15.22 -11.74
N MET A 8 15.84 -14.26 -12.53
CA MET A 8 14.49 -13.75 -12.38
C MET A 8 13.40 -14.76 -12.77
N ARG A 9 13.65 -15.64 -13.74
CA ARG A 9 12.72 -16.74 -14.07
C ARG A 9 12.54 -17.71 -12.91
N THR A 10 13.61 -18.05 -12.20
CA THR A 10 13.55 -18.96 -11.04
C THR A 10 12.87 -18.30 -9.84
N PHE A 11 13.11 -17.00 -9.62
CA PHE A 11 12.56 -16.25 -8.48
C PHE A 11 11.16 -15.65 -8.72
N ALA A 12 10.72 -15.51 -9.97
CA ALA A 12 9.41 -14.97 -10.34
C ALA A 12 8.23 -15.59 -9.57
N PRO A 13 8.07 -16.93 -9.46
CA PRO A 13 6.96 -17.51 -8.71
C PRO A 13 7.03 -17.22 -7.21
N TYR A 14 8.24 -17.19 -6.63
CA TYR A 14 8.43 -16.83 -5.23
C TYR A 14 8.06 -15.37 -4.98
N LEU A 15 8.50 -14.46 -5.85
CA LEU A 15 8.14 -13.04 -5.79
C LEU A 15 6.63 -12.83 -5.94
N ALA A 16 5.98 -13.56 -6.84
CA ALA A 16 4.53 -13.52 -7.00
C ALA A 16 3.81 -14.03 -5.74
N ALA A 17 4.29 -15.10 -5.11
CA ALA A 17 3.73 -15.58 -3.84
C ALA A 17 3.88 -14.55 -2.71
N PHE A 18 5.07 -13.96 -2.55
CA PHE A 18 5.29 -12.88 -1.57
C PHE A 18 4.45 -11.64 -1.87
N ALA A 19 4.26 -11.30 -3.15
CA ALA A 19 3.40 -10.20 -3.57
C ALA A 19 1.95 -10.43 -3.15
N VAL A 20 1.40 -11.62 -3.40
CA VAL A 20 0.04 -11.99 -2.98
C VAL A 20 -0.12 -11.96 -1.47
N VAL A 21 0.86 -12.52 -0.73
CA VAL A 21 0.86 -12.46 0.74
C VAL A 21 0.89 -11.02 1.23
N GLY A 22 1.72 -10.15 0.63
CA GLY A 22 1.80 -8.73 0.95
C GLY A 22 0.49 -7.97 0.68
N ILE A 23 -0.19 -8.28 -0.43
CA ILE A 23 -1.51 -7.72 -0.75
C ILE A 23 -2.52 -8.11 0.33
N VAL A 24 -2.67 -9.41 0.59
CA VAL A 24 -3.67 -9.92 1.53
C VAL A 24 -3.38 -9.43 2.95
N TYR A 25 -2.13 -9.56 3.41
CA TYR A 25 -1.74 -9.15 4.76
C TYR A 25 -1.84 -7.63 4.95
N GLY A 26 -1.39 -6.85 3.97
CA GLY A 26 -1.49 -5.39 4.00
C GLY A 26 -2.95 -4.92 4.05
N SER A 27 -3.83 -5.51 3.24
CA SER A 27 -5.25 -5.21 3.25
C SER A 27 -5.94 -5.63 4.56
N LEU A 28 -5.60 -6.80 5.12
CA LEU A 28 -6.16 -7.26 6.39
C LEU A 28 -5.68 -6.40 7.57
N ALA A 29 -4.39 -6.02 7.61
CA ALA A 29 -3.86 -5.13 8.63
C ALA A 29 -4.50 -3.73 8.55
N CYS A 30 -4.70 -3.20 7.34
CA CYS A 30 -5.42 -1.96 7.11
C CYS A 30 -6.89 -2.05 7.61
N LEU A 31 -7.59 -3.14 7.26
CA LEU A 31 -8.96 -3.37 7.71
C LEU A 31 -9.05 -3.50 9.23
N ALA A 32 -8.10 -4.18 9.86
CA ALA A 32 -8.05 -4.31 11.31
C ALA A 32 -7.91 -2.95 12.01
N LEU A 33 -7.10 -2.04 11.44
CA LEU A 33 -6.91 -0.69 11.96
C LEU A 33 -8.08 0.26 11.63
N ALA A 34 -8.87 -0.06 10.60
CA ALA A 34 -10.05 0.73 10.21
C ALA A 34 -11.32 0.40 11.00
N ARG A 35 -11.33 -0.71 11.76
CA ARG A 35 -12.49 -1.08 12.58
C ARG A 35 -12.62 -0.15 13.78
N THR A 36 -13.85 0.27 14.04
CA THR A 36 -14.22 1.12 15.17
C THR A 36 -13.85 0.44 16.49
N GLY A 37 -13.12 1.15 17.36
CA GLY A 37 -12.61 0.64 18.64
C GLY A 37 -11.17 0.09 18.58
N ALA A 38 -10.51 0.12 17.42
CA ALA A 38 -9.12 -0.29 17.26
C ALA A 38 -8.09 0.82 17.60
N LYS A 39 -8.54 2.06 17.88
CA LYS A 39 -7.68 3.25 18.07
C LYS A 39 -6.67 3.43 16.94
N GLY A 40 -7.15 3.26 15.70
CA GLY A 40 -6.31 3.33 14.51
C GLY A 40 -5.99 4.77 14.11
N ASP A 41 -4.73 5.11 13.92
CA ASP A 41 -4.34 6.42 13.37
C ASP A 41 -4.54 6.47 11.85
N LEU A 42 -5.06 7.58 11.34
CA LEU A 42 -5.25 7.81 9.90
C LEU A 42 -3.92 7.71 9.12
N LYS A 43 -2.82 8.13 9.74
CA LYS A 43 -1.47 7.99 9.16
C LYS A 43 -1.04 6.52 9.01
N ARG A 44 -1.36 5.68 10.00
CA ARG A 44 -1.05 4.24 9.97
C ARG A 44 -1.90 3.57 8.89
N LEU A 45 -3.18 3.95 8.77
CA LEU A 45 -4.06 3.43 7.74
C LEU A 45 -3.50 3.66 6.32
N ILE A 46 -3.02 4.88 6.04
CA ILE A 46 -2.39 5.21 4.75
C ILE A 46 -1.13 4.38 4.54
N ALA A 47 -0.30 4.21 5.57
CA ALA A 47 0.91 3.40 5.48
C ALA A 47 0.61 1.92 5.18
N TYR A 48 -0.36 1.30 5.85
CA TYR A 48 -0.72 -0.10 5.59
C TYR A 48 -1.42 -0.30 4.23
N SER A 49 -2.21 0.67 3.78
CA SER A 49 -2.78 0.66 2.42
C SER A 49 -1.69 0.70 1.33
N SER A 50 -0.58 1.41 1.58
CA SER A 50 0.60 1.45 0.70
C SER A 50 1.29 0.08 0.56
N VAL A 51 1.39 -0.68 1.65
CA VAL A 51 1.96 -2.04 1.62
C VAL A 51 1.19 -2.94 0.65
N GLY A 52 -0.15 -2.86 0.65
CA GLY A 52 -0.97 -3.61 -0.30
C GLY A 52 -0.75 -3.18 -1.75
N HIS A 53 -0.65 -1.86 -2.02
CA HIS A 53 -0.39 -1.33 -3.36
C HIS A 53 0.98 -1.74 -3.90
N MET A 54 2.02 -1.74 -3.06
CA MET A 54 3.35 -2.21 -3.44
C MET A 54 3.40 -3.71 -3.74
N GLY A 55 2.50 -4.50 -3.15
CA GLY A 55 2.30 -5.89 -3.52
C GLY A 55 1.83 -6.05 -4.98
N PHE A 56 0.93 -5.20 -5.47
CA PHE A 56 0.52 -5.22 -6.90
C PHE A 56 1.66 -4.83 -7.85
N VAL A 57 2.48 -3.86 -7.45
CA VAL A 57 3.69 -3.47 -8.20
C VAL A 57 4.66 -4.65 -8.30
N LEU A 58 4.92 -5.33 -7.18
CA LEU A 58 5.80 -6.50 -7.13
C LEU A 58 5.26 -7.65 -8.01
N LEU A 59 3.94 -7.89 -7.97
CA LEU A 59 3.30 -8.89 -8.82
C LEU A 59 3.42 -8.55 -10.31
N GLY A 60 3.23 -7.29 -10.68
CA GLY A 60 3.41 -6.81 -12.06
C GLY A 60 4.84 -7.02 -12.58
N ILE A 61 5.84 -6.74 -11.75
CA ILE A 61 7.26 -6.98 -12.07
C ILE A 61 7.55 -8.49 -12.19
N ALA A 62 6.95 -9.32 -11.32
CA ALA A 62 7.14 -10.77 -11.33
C ALA A 62 6.63 -11.44 -12.63
N THR A 63 5.68 -10.82 -13.34
CA THR A 63 5.22 -11.33 -14.65
C THR A 63 6.29 -11.29 -15.73
N MET A 64 7.33 -10.44 -15.59
CA MET A 64 8.37 -10.19 -16.58
C MET A 64 7.84 -9.81 -17.99
N THR A 65 6.56 -9.43 -18.10
CA THR A 65 5.97 -8.98 -19.37
C THR A 65 6.18 -7.47 -19.53
N PRO A 66 6.37 -6.96 -20.76
CA PRO A 66 6.45 -5.53 -21.00
C PRO A 66 5.23 -4.77 -20.45
N THR A 67 4.04 -5.36 -20.61
CA THR A 67 2.79 -4.81 -20.08
C THR A 67 2.77 -4.77 -18.55
N GLY A 68 3.21 -5.83 -17.87
CA GLY A 68 3.24 -5.90 -16.41
C GLY A 68 4.24 -4.92 -15.79
N VAL A 69 5.41 -4.75 -16.41
CA VAL A 69 6.43 -3.78 -15.96
C VAL A 69 5.97 -2.35 -16.18
N ASN A 70 5.37 -2.04 -17.33
CA ASN A 70 4.79 -0.71 -17.58
C ASN A 70 3.64 -0.43 -16.61
N GLY A 71 2.77 -1.41 -16.36
CA GLY A 71 1.71 -1.31 -15.36
C GLY A 71 2.25 -1.03 -13.96
N ALA A 72 3.31 -1.73 -13.55
CA ALA A 72 3.97 -1.51 -12.26
C ALA A 72 4.58 -0.11 -12.15
N LEU A 73 5.14 0.43 -13.25
CA LEU A 73 5.65 1.81 -13.33
C LEU A 73 4.53 2.84 -13.15
N PHE A 74 3.44 2.72 -13.89
CA PHE A 74 2.29 3.62 -13.74
C PHE A 74 1.69 3.54 -12.34
N ALA A 75 1.56 2.33 -11.79
CA ALA A 75 1.08 2.12 -10.43
C ALA A 75 1.98 2.79 -9.38
N ASN A 76 3.31 2.72 -9.52
CA ASN A 76 4.25 3.40 -8.63
C ASN A 76 4.11 4.93 -8.69
N ILE A 77 3.98 5.51 -9.88
CA ILE A 77 3.81 6.96 -10.04
C ILE A 77 2.48 7.41 -9.41
N ALA A 78 1.39 6.70 -9.74
CA ALA A 78 0.08 6.98 -9.16
C ALA A 78 0.10 6.86 -7.63
N HIS A 79 0.75 5.83 -7.11
CA HIS A 79 0.90 5.60 -5.68
C HIS A 79 1.64 6.74 -4.97
N GLY A 80 2.76 7.20 -5.53
CA GLY A 80 3.52 8.33 -4.99
C GLY A 80 2.69 9.61 -4.91
N LEU A 81 1.92 9.91 -5.96
CA LEU A 81 1.04 11.08 -5.98
C LEU A 81 -0.08 10.96 -4.94
N ILE A 82 -0.80 9.83 -4.92
CA ILE A 82 -1.94 9.61 -4.04
C ILE A 82 -1.50 9.61 -2.56
N THR A 83 -0.40 8.94 -2.23
CA THR A 83 0.10 8.92 -0.84
C THR A 83 0.54 10.30 -0.38
N GLY A 84 1.22 11.08 -1.22
CA GLY A 84 1.60 12.46 -0.90
C GLY A 84 0.37 13.34 -0.59
N LEU A 85 -0.66 13.27 -1.42
CA LEU A 85 -1.92 14.00 -1.21
C LEU A 85 -2.65 13.55 0.05
N LEU A 86 -2.70 12.25 0.31
CA LEU A 86 -3.31 11.69 1.52
C LEU A 86 -2.57 12.17 2.78
N PHE A 87 -1.24 12.12 2.81
CA PHE A 87 -0.47 12.61 3.96
C PHE A 87 -0.66 14.11 4.20
N PHE A 88 -0.74 14.91 3.14
CA PHE A 88 -1.07 16.33 3.23
C PHE A 88 -2.45 16.55 3.84
N LEU A 89 -3.47 15.83 3.36
CA LEU A 89 -4.83 15.91 3.87
C LEU A 89 -4.92 15.52 5.36
N VAL A 90 -4.25 14.44 5.77
CA VAL A 90 -4.19 14.04 7.18
C VAL A 90 -3.49 15.10 8.04
N GLY A 91 -2.46 15.76 7.50
CA GLY A 91 -1.83 16.90 8.15
C GLY A 91 -2.84 18.02 8.44
N ALA A 92 -3.62 18.42 7.44
CA ALA A 92 -4.65 19.44 7.58
C ALA A 92 -5.78 19.04 8.54
N ILE A 93 -6.20 17.77 8.54
CA ILE A 93 -7.21 17.25 9.49
C ILE A 93 -6.66 17.32 10.92
N LYS A 94 -5.41 16.88 11.13
CA LYS A 94 -4.78 16.92 12.45
C LYS A 94 -4.63 18.36 12.96
N ASP A 95 -4.30 19.30 12.09
CA ASP A 95 -4.20 20.73 12.44
C ASP A 95 -5.55 21.30 12.88
N ARG A 96 -6.63 20.93 12.18
CA ARG A 96 -7.99 21.40 12.48
C ARG A 96 -8.63 20.78 13.72
N TYR A 97 -8.48 19.47 13.92
CA TYR A 97 -9.17 18.72 14.99
C TYR A 97 -8.27 18.36 16.17
N GLY A 98 -6.97 18.66 16.10
CA GLY A 98 -5.98 18.34 17.14
C GLY A 98 -5.62 16.84 17.25
N THR A 99 -6.34 15.96 16.54
CA THR A 99 -6.16 14.51 16.56
C THR A 99 -6.17 13.92 15.15
N ALA A 100 -5.54 12.77 15.00
CA ALA A 100 -5.56 11.95 13.78
C ALA A 100 -6.09 10.53 14.04
N ASP A 101 -6.67 10.31 15.21
CA ASP A 101 -7.27 9.05 15.64
C ASP A 101 -8.62 8.84 14.94
N LEU A 102 -8.81 7.68 14.32
CA LEU A 102 -10.04 7.37 13.59
C LEU A 102 -11.25 7.34 14.51
N ASP A 103 -11.14 6.79 15.71
CA ASP A 103 -12.29 6.60 16.59
C ASP A 103 -12.82 7.96 17.06
N THR A 104 -11.91 8.86 17.45
CA THR A 104 -12.25 10.24 17.81
C THR A 104 -12.86 11.01 16.62
N LEU A 105 -12.34 10.81 15.40
CA LEU A 105 -12.87 11.45 14.19
C LEU A 105 -14.21 10.85 13.72
N ALA A 106 -14.48 9.58 14.00
CA ALA A 106 -15.72 8.88 13.65
C ALA A 106 -16.89 9.19 14.61
N GLY A 107 -16.65 9.96 15.68
CA GLY A 107 -17.66 10.27 16.68
C GLY A 107 -17.98 9.11 17.63
N ALA A 108 -17.16 8.06 17.63
CA ALA A 108 -17.19 7.01 18.63
C ALA A 108 -16.44 7.52 19.87
N THR A 109 -17.16 8.30 20.68
CA THR A 109 -16.71 8.77 22.00
C THR A 109 -16.38 7.63 22.94
#